data_AF-A0A2V2B5M9-F1
#
_entry.id   AF-A0A2V2B5M9-F1
#
_cell.length_a   1.000
_cell.length_b   1.000
_cell.length_c   1.000
_cell.angle_alpha   90.00
_cell.angle_beta   90.00
_cell.angle_gamma   90.00
#
_symmetry.space_group_name_H-M   'P 1'
#
loop_
_entity.id
_entity.type
_entity.pdbx_description
1 polymer ?
#
loop_
_entity_poly.entity_id
_entity_poly.type
_entity_poly.pdbx_seq_one_letter_code
_entity_poly.pdbx_strand_id
1 'polypeptide(L)'
;MKRELTIAGLMADLARFAPDTPCVAHLWVADDFEDIDSELTPDEVAAAIQLADETFDADLSLSWAFMRECAEQIRTRRAEE
;
A
#
# COMPACT_ATOMS: atom_id res chain seq x y z
N MET A 1 -8.18 -7.67 12.97
CA MET A 1 -8.91 -6.45 12.57
C MET A 1 -8.30 -5.99 11.26
N LYS A 2 -9.11 -5.75 10.22
CA LYS A 2 -8.63 -5.04 9.02
C LYS A 2 -8.19 -3.65 9.49
N ARG A 3 -6.93 -3.33 9.25
CA ARG A 3 -6.33 -2.09 9.71
C ARG A 3 -6.73 -0.98 8.74
N GLU A 4 -7.01 0.21 9.24
CA GLU A 4 -7.10 1.38 8.36
C GLU A 4 -5.70 1.67 7.80
N LEU A 5 -5.55 1.61 6.48
CA LEU A 5 -4.30 1.88 5.77
C LEU A 5 -4.06 3.39 5.66
N THR A 6 -3.85 4.01 6.82
CA THR A 6 -3.58 5.45 6.95
C THR A 6 -2.30 5.67 7.75
N ILE A 7 -1.70 6.87 7.61
CA ILE A 7 -0.55 7.27 8.42
C ILE A 7 -0.90 7.27 9.91
N ALA A 8 -2.10 7.73 10.29
CA ALA A 8 -2.55 7.70 11.68
C ALA A 8 -2.66 6.26 12.21
N GLY A 9 -3.19 5.33 11.40
CA GLY A 9 -3.24 3.90 11.73
C GLY A 9 -1.84 3.30 11.88
N LEU A 10 -0.90 3.65 10.99
CA LEU A 10 0.49 3.23 11.09
C LEU A 10 1.17 3.76 12.35
N MET A 11 0.98 5.05 12.68
CA MET A 11 1.52 5.63 13.90
C MET A 11 1.00 4.93 15.16
N ALA A 12 -0.31 4.65 15.22
CA ALA A 12 -0.91 3.94 16.33
C ALA A 12 -0.34 2.52 16.49
N ASP A 13 -0.07 1.85 15.37
CA ASP A 13 0.54 0.52 15.36
C ASP A 13 1.99 0.52 15.82
N LEU A 14 2.78 1.49 15.36
CA LEU A 14 4.18 1.65 15.74
C LEU A 14 4.31 2.06 17.22
N ALA A 15 3.37 2.86 17.74
CA ALA A 15 3.34 3.27 19.14
C ALA A 15 3.17 2.12 20.14
N ARG A 16 2.85 0.91 19.68
CA ARG A 16 2.81 -0.30 20.52
C ARG A 16 4.19 -0.84 20.86
N PHE A 17 5.23 -0.45 20.11
CA PHE A 17 6.61 -0.87 20.34
C PHE A 17 7.37 0.17 21.17
N ALA A 18 8.44 -0.26 21.86
CA ALA A 18 9.29 0.68 22.60
C ALA A 18 10.03 1.60 21.61
N PRO A 19 10.14 2.92 21.87
CA PRO A 19 10.75 3.87 20.92
C PRO A 19 12.20 3.60 20.53
N ASP A 20 12.93 2.83 21.33
CA ASP A 20 14.32 2.43 21.11
C ASP A 20 14.46 1.06 20.43
N THR A 21 13.34 0.42 20.08
CA THR A 21 13.34 -0.85 19.35
C THR A 21 13.96 -0.66 17.96
N PRO A 22 15.00 -1.41 17.57
CA PRO A 22 15.55 -1.36 16.21
C PRO A 22 14.51 -1.80 15.18
N CYS A 23 14.25 -0.98 14.17
CA CYS A 23 13.30 -1.29 13.10
C CYS A 23 13.70 -0.67 11.75
N VAL A 24 13.21 -1.27 10.67
CA VAL A 24 13.24 -0.73 9.30
C VAL A 24 11.87 -0.97 8.66
N ALA A 25 11.40 -0.02 7.84
CA ALA A 25 10.14 -0.15 7.12
C ALA A 25 10.29 0.42 5.70
N HIS A 26 9.61 -0.20 4.74
CA HIS A 26 9.34 0.39 3.43
C HIS A 26 7.91 0.93 3.46
N LEU A 27 7.74 2.23 3.20
CA LEU A 27 6.46 2.92 3.23
C LEU A 27 6.07 3.33 1.82
N TRP A 28 4.79 3.12 1.49
CA TRP A 28 4.13 3.64 0.30
C TRP A 28 2.94 4.48 0.75
N VAL A 29 2.79 5.65 0.14
CA VAL A 29 1.67 6.57 0.38
C VAL A 29 0.91 6.82 -0.92
N ALA A 30 -0.29 7.36 -0.81
CA ALA A 30 -1.12 7.65 -1.98
C ALA A 30 -0.40 8.53 -3.00
N ASP A 31 0.41 9.50 -2.54
CA ASP A 31 1.16 10.41 -3.40
C ASP A 31 2.17 9.68 -4.32
N ASP A 32 2.71 8.53 -3.91
CA ASP A 32 3.62 7.75 -4.74
C ASP A 32 2.94 7.19 -6.00
N PHE A 33 1.60 7.12 -6.00
CA PHE A 33 0.84 6.63 -7.14
C PHE A 33 0.76 7.63 -8.30
N GLU A 34 1.10 8.91 -8.08
CA GLU A 34 1.24 9.88 -9.17
C GLU A 34 2.30 9.41 -10.19
N ASP A 35 3.39 8.80 -9.72
CA ASP A 35 4.46 8.26 -10.56
C ASP A 35 4.17 6.83 -11.07
N ILE A 36 3.24 6.10 -10.42
CA ILE A 36 2.78 4.78 -10.88
C ILE A 36 1.80 4.96 -12.02
N ASP A 37 0.70 5.66 -11.76
CA ASP A 37 -0.41 5.88 -12.66
C ASP A 37 -1.31 7.01 -12.12
N SER A 38 -1.13 8.21 -12.66
CA SER A 38 -1.86 9.41 -12.26
C SER A 38 -3.33 9.43 -12.68
N GLU A 39 -3.80 8.43 -13.45
CA GLU A 39 -5.22 8.31 -13.80
C GLU A 39 -6.02 7.51 -12.77
N LEU A 40 -5.37 6.94 -11.75
CA LEU A 40 -6.06 6.24 -10.67
C LEU A 40 -6.87 7.23 -9.82
N THR A 41 -8.10 6.83 -9.53
CA THR A 41 -8.92 7.53 -8.54
C THR A 41 -8.42 7.27 -7.12
N PRO A 42 -8.74 8.13 -6.14
CA PRO A 42 -8.35 7.90 -4.74
C PRO A 42 -8.80 6.55 -4.18
N ASP A 43 -9.98 6.07 -4.57
CA ASP A 43 -10.51 4.77 -4.13
C ASP A 43 -9.71 3.62 -4.75
N GLU A 44 -9.27 3.74 -6.00
CA GLU A 44 -8.41 2.75 -6.67
C GLU A 44 -7.01 2.71 -6.08
N VAL A 45 -6.45 3.88 -5.73
CA VAL A 45 -5.17 3.96 -5.01
C VAL A 45 -5.28 3.24 -3.66
N ALA A 46 -6.33 3.52 -2.88
CA ALA A 46 -6.58 2.83 -1.62
C ALA A 46 -6.75 1.31 -1.80
N ALA A 47 -7.47 0.89 -2.85
CA ALA A 47 -7.64 -0.51 -3.20
C ALA A 47 -6.33 -1.19 -3.62
N ALA A 48 -5.45 -0.49 -4.34
CA ALA A 48 -4.15 -0.99 -4.75
C ALA A 48 -3.20 -1.15 -3.55
N ILE A 49 -3.19 -0.19 -2.63
CA ILE A 49 -2.44 -0.29 -1.37
C ILE A 49 -2.99 -1.43 -0.50
N GLN A 50 -4.32 -1.59 -0.44
CA GLN A 50 -4.94 -2.71 0.26
C GLN A 50 -4.59 -4.07 -0.37
N LEU A 51 -4.57 -4.15 -1.69
CA LEU A 51 -4.15 -5.36 -2.41
C LEU A 51 -2.67 -5.68 -2.12
N ALA A 52 -1.81 -4.67 -2.12
CA ALA A 52 -0.41 -4.83 -1.76
C ALA A 52 -0.23 -5.35 -0.32
N ASP A 53 -0.94 -4.78 0.67
CA ASP A 53 -0.92 -5.24 2.07
C ASP A 53 -1.42 -6.69 2.22
N GLU A 54 -2.46 -7.07 1.47
CA GLU A 54 -3.02 -8.43 1.50
C GLU A 54 -2.16 -9.47 0.76
N THR A 55 -1.36 -9.04 -0.23
CA THR A 55 -0.57 -9.92 -1.09
C THR A 55 0.89 -10.01 -0.67
N PHE A 56 1.41 -8.98 -0.01
CA PHE A 56 2.82 -8.92 0.38
C PHE A 56 3.20 -10.05 1.35
N ASP A 57 4.31 -10.71 1.05
CA ASP A 57 4.90 -11.76 1.86
C ASP A 57 6.42 -11.58 1.96
N ALA A 58 7.10 -12.54 2.59
CA ALA A 58 8.54 -12.47 2.80
C ALA A 58 9.38 -12.66 1.51
N ASP A 59 8.79 -13.23 0.46
CA ASP A 59 9.44 -13.48 -0.83
C ASP A 59 9.19 -12.33 -1.83
N LEU A 60 8.18 -11.51 -1.59
CA LEU A 60 7.86 -10.31 -2.36
C LEU A 60 8.56 -9.08 -1.80
N SER A 61 8.89 -8.13 -2.68
CA SER A 61 9.43 -6.83 -2.30
C SER A 61 8.42 -5.74 -2.63
N LEU A 62 8.18 -4.81 -1.69
CA LEU A 62 7.40 -3.58 -1.89
C LEU A 62 8.14 -2.61 -2.81
N SER A 63 8.25 -2.99 -4.08
CA SER A 63 8.98 -2.29 -5.13
C SER A 63 8.03 -1.56 -6.08
N TRP A 64 8.54 -0.61 -6.87
CA TRP A 64 7.78 0.07 -7.92
C TRP A 64 7.10 -0.92 -8.88
N ALA A 65 7.77 -2.01 -9.24
CA ALA A 65 7.20 -3.02 -10.14
C ALA A 65 5.99 -3.73 -9.50
N PHE A 66 6.11 -4.11 -8.23
CA PHE A 66 5.03 -4.74 -7.49
C PHE A 66 3.82 -3.80 -7.30
N MET A 67 4.08 -2.53 -6.99
CA MET A 67 3.00 -1.55 -6.83
C MET A 67 2.31 -1.23 -8.16
N ARG A 68 3.05 -1.20 -9.29
CA ARG A 68 2.46 -1.09 -10.63
C ARG A 68 1.57 -2.28 -10.96
N GLU A 69 2.00 -3.50 -10.65
CA GLU A 69 1.18 -4.69 -10.84
C GLU A 69 -0.13 -4.64 -10.03
N CYS A 70 -0.06 -4.19 -8.77
CA CYS A 70 -1.25 -4.00 -7.95
C CYS A 70 -2.20 -2.96 -8.56
N ALA A 71 -1.69 -1.82 -9.01
CA ALA A 71 -2.46 -0.77 -9.67
C ALA A 71 -3.13 -1.27 -10.96
N GLU A 72 -2.39 -1.99 -11.80
CA GLU A 72 -2.90 -2.59 -13.04
C GLU A 72 -4.04 -3.57 -12.75
N GLN A 73 -3.90 -4.44 -11.74
CA GLN A 73 -4.97 -5.36 -11.36
C GLN A 73 -6.25 -4.63 -10.94
N ILE A 74 -6.15 -3.53 -10.19
CA ILE A 74 -7.31 -2.72 -9.81
C ILE A 74 -7.96 -2.09 -11.06
N ARG A 75 -7.17 -1.53 -11.98
CA ARG A 75 -7.70 -0.96 -13.23
C ARG A 75 -8.38 -2.00 -14.10
N THR A 76 -7.82 -3.19 -14.21
CA THR A 76 -8.43 -4.27 -15.00
C THR A 76 -9.79 -4.66 -14.44
N ARG A 77 -9.93 -4.76 -13.11
CA ARG A 77 -11.22 -5.05 -12.46
C ARG A 77 -12.27 -3.99 -12.78
N ARG A 78 -11.90 -2.70 -12.80
CA ARG A 78 -12.80 -1.60 -13.23
C ARG A 78 -13.27 -1.76 -14.68
N ALA A 79 -12.41 -2.24 -15.58
CA ALA A 79 -12.76 -2.38 -16.99
C ALA A 79 -13.73 -3.55 -17.27
N GLU A 80 -13.89 -4.46 -16.31
CA GLU A 80 -14.76 -5.64 -16.40
C GLU A 80 -16.15 -5.41 -15.77
N GLU A 81 -16.35 -4.28 -15.08
CA GLU A 81 -17.62 -3.84 -14.46
C GLU A 81 -18.44 -2.93 -15.40
#